data_AF-A0A4U3A899-F1
#
_entry.id   AF-A0A4U3A899-F1
#
_cell.length_a   1.000
_cell.length_b   1.000
_cell.length_c   1.000
_cell.angle_alpha   90.00
_cell.angle_beta   90.00
_cell.angle_gamma   90.00
#
_symmetry.space_group_name_H-M   'P 1'
#
loop_
_entity.id
_entity.type
_entity.pdbx_description
1 polymer ?
#
loop_
_entity_poly.entity_id
_entity_poly.type
_entity_poly.pdbx_seq_one_letter_code
_entity_poly.pdbx_strand_id
1 'polypeptide(L)' 'MNIQRAKELSESSEETNVSFQGMPVMIQHVDESNETARIYEVTNPKRELTVPVNSLEEI' A
#
# COMPACT_ATOMS: atom_id res chain seq x y z
N MET A 1 4.24 4.51 7.15
CA MET A 1 2.89 4.12 7.63
C MET A 1 3.00 2.94 8.61
N ASN A 2 1.96 2.62 9.42
CA ASN A 2 1.90 1.38 10.23
C ASN A 2 0.93 0.32 9.65
N ILE A 3 0.98 -0.90 10.17
CA ILE A 3 0.19 -2.05 9.69
C ILE A 3 -1.33 -1.84 9.81
N GLN A 4 -1.82 -1.33 10.95
CA GLN A 4 -3.25 -1.08 11.12
C GLN A 4 -3.75 -0.05 10.11
N ARG A 5 -3.02 1.04 9.93
CA ARG A 5 -3.36 2.10 8.99
C ARG A 5 -3.35 1.59 7.55
N ALA A 6 -2.38 0.74 7.20
CA ALA A 6 -2.31 0.08 5.90
C ALA A 6 -3.56 -0.73 5.59
N LYS A 7 -4.09 -1.45 6.57
CA LYS A 7 -5.32 -2.24 6.44
C LYS A 7 -6.54 -1.36 6.25
N GLU A 8 -6.68 -0.33 7.07
CA GLU A 8 -7.80 0.62 6.93
C GLU A 8 -7.85 1.21 5.51
N LEU A 9 -6.69 1.54 4.95
CA LEU A 9 -6.59 2.05 3.58
C LEU A 9 -6.83 0.96 2.52
N SER A 10 -6.42 -0.28 2.77
CA SER A 10 -6.73 -1.42 1.88
C SER A 10 -8.22 -1.75 1.84
N GLU A 11 -8.97 -1.44 2.90
CA GLU A 11 -10.41 -1.67 3.03
C GLU A 11 -11.24 -0.43 2.64
N SER A 12 -10.62 0.75 2.62
CA SER A 12 -11.25 1.98 2.17
C SER A 12 -11.27 2.02 0.64
N SER A 13 -12.47 2.24 0.09
CA SER A 13 -12.65 2.44 -1.35
C SER A 13 -12.39 3.90 -1.77
N GLU A 14 -11.97 4.76 -0.86
CA GLU A 14 -11.54 6.12 -1.17
C GLU A 14 -10.21 6.09 -1.91
N GLU A 15 -10.06 6.95 -2.93
CA GLU A 15 -8.83 7.12 -3.72
C GLU A 15 -7.65 7.30 -2.76
N THR A 16 -6.96 6.20 -2.51
CA THR A 16 -6.05 6.11 -1.38
C THR A 16 -4.78 6.85 -1.73
N ASN A 17 -4.53 7.90 -0.96
CA ASN A 17 -3.33 8.71 -0.97
C ASN A 17 -2.14 7.94 -0.38
N VAL A 18 -1.69 6.85 -1.02
CA VAL A 18 -0.47 6.15 -0.61
C VAL A 18 0.58 6.25 -1.70
N SER A 19 1.82 6.45 -1.27
CA SER A 19 2.99 6.46 -2.13
C SER A 19 4.05 5.48 -1.61
N PHE A 20 4.80 4.94 -2.55
CA PHE A 20 5.99 4.14 -2.31
C PHE A 20 7.14 4.77 -3.07
N GLN A 21 8.14 5.29 -2.35
CA GLN A 21 9.30 5.96 -2.95
C GLN A 21 8.91 7.10 -3.92
N GLY A 22 7.87 7.87 -3.58
CA GLY A 22 7.35 8.96 -4.40
C GLY A 22 6.46 8.52 -5.58
N MET A 23 6.22 7.22 -5.75
CA MET A 23 5.27 6.71 -6.75
C MET A 23 3.90 6.46 -6.12
N PRO A 24 2.79 6.93 -6.72
CA PRO A 24 1.45 6.67 -6.20
C PRO A 24 1.07 5.20 -6.40
N VAL A 25 0.68 4.54 -5.30
CA VAL A 25 0.39 3.11 -5.28
C VAL A 25 -0.86 2.84 -4.46
N MET A 26 -1.58 1.78 -4.83
CA MET A 26 -2.71 1.28 -4.05
C MET A 26 -2.30 0.04 -3.27
N ILE A 27 -2.84 -0.09 -2.06
CA ILE A 27 -2.65 -1.27 -1.22
C ILE A 27 -3.73 -2.29 -1.58
N GLN A 28 -3.31 -3.46 -2.02
CA GLN A 28 -4.21 -4.56 -2.37
C GLN A 28 -4.42 -5.53 -1.20
N HIS A 29 -3.36 -5.78 -0.43
CA HIS A 29 -3.41 -6.67 0.73
C HIS A 29 -2.29 -6.34 1.71
N VAL A 30 -2.54 -6.55 3.00
CA VAL A 30 -1.55 -6.37 4.08
C VAL A 30 -1.35 -7.69 4.81
N ASP A 31 -0.11 -8.17 4.82
CA ASP A 31 0.32 -9.33 5.58
C ASP A 31 0.94 -8.86 6.91
N GLU A 32 0.16 -8.99 7.98
CA GLU A 32 0.58 -8.58 9.33
C GLU A 32 1.66 -9.48 9.92
N SER A 33 1.69 -10.75 9.52
CA SER A 33 2.66 -11.72 10.05
C SER A 33 4.06 -11.42 9.54
N ASN A 34 4.16 -10.92 8.30
CA ASN A 34 5.42 -10.55 7.67
C ASN A 34 5.68 -9.04 7.66
N GLU A 35 4.77 -8.22 8.21
CA GLU A 35 4.84 -6.76 8.20
C GLU A 35 5.02 -6.15 6.80
N THR A 36 4.43 -6.80 5.79
CA THR A 36 4.51 -6.38 4.37
C THR A 36 3.13 -6.06 3.81
N ALA A 37 3.10 -5.25 2.75
CA ALA A 37 1.91 -4.96 1.97
C ALA A 37 2.17 -5.30 0.50
N ARG A 38 1.17 -5.92 -0.13
CA ARG A 38 1.09 -6.07 -1.58
C ARG A 38 0.45 -4.81 -2.14
N ILE A 39 1.20 -4.11 -2.98
CA ILE A 39 0.81 -2.84 -3.60
C ILE A 39 0.83 -2.97 -5.13
N TYR A 40 0.15 -2.06 -5.82
CA TYR A 40 0.29 -1.88 -7.26
C TYR A 40 0.29 -0.40 -7.65
N GLU A 41 0.95 -0.07 -8.75
CA GLU A 41 0.97 1.29 -9.29
C GLU A 41 -0.43 1.69 -9.78
N VAL A 42 -0.88 2.89 -9.40
CA VAL A 42 -2.19 3.43 -9.85
C VAL A 42 -2.24 3.53 -11.38
N THR A 43 -1.12 3.92 -12.00
CA THR A 43 -0.99 4.04 -13.45
C THR A 43 -0.80 2.71 -14.16
N ASN A 44 -0.38 1.65 -13.46
CA ASN A 44 -0.15 0.33 -14.04
C ASN A 44 -0.45 -0.80 -13.05
N PRO A 45 -1.71 -1.20 -12.91
CA PRO A 45 -2.14 -2.20 -11.92
C PRO A 45 -1.60 -3.62 -12.20
N LYS A 46 -0.94 -3.86 -13.34
CA LYS A 46 -0.28 -5.14 -13.63
C LYS A 46 1.07 -5.30 -12.90
N ARG A 47 1.61 -4.21 -12.36
CA ARG A 47 2.87 -4.23 -11.60
C ARG A 47 2.54 -4.27 -10.12
N GLU A 48 2.49 -5.49 -9.60
CA GLU A 48 2.33 -5.76 -8.18
C GLU A 48 3.70 -5.89 -7.52
N LEU A 49 3.85 -5.30 -6.34
CA LEU A 49 5.07 -5.35 -5.53
C LEU A 49 4.68 -5.71 -4.10
N THR A 50 5.52 -6.50 -3.44
CA THR A 50 5.41 -6.73 -2.00
C THR A 50 6.51 -5.94 -1.32
N VAL A 51 6.12 -4.96 -0.50
CA VAL A 51 7.05 -4.04 0.16
C VAL A 51 6.77 -3.99 1.66
N PRO A 52 7.75 -3.66 2.50
CA PRO A 52 7.52 -3.44 3.92
C PRO A 52 6.49 -2.32 4.14
N VAL A 53 5.54 -2.52 5.06
CA VAL A 53 4.50 -1.53 5.34
C VAL A 53 5.10 -0.19 5.79
N ASN A 54 6.20 -0.25 6.53
CA ASN A 54 6.91 0.94 7.01
C ASN A 54 7.51 1.80 5.89
N SER A 55 7.65 1.26 4.68
CA SER A 55 8.19 1.95 3.50
C SER A 55 7.10 2.68 2.70
N LEU A 56 5.84 2.51 3.07
CA LEU A 56 4.71 3.22 2.49
C LEU A 56 4.46 4.53 3.22
N GLU A 57 4.11 5.57 2.47
CA GLU A 57 3.86 6.91 2.97
C GLU A 57 2.48 7.40 2.51
N GLU A 58 1.71 8.00 3.42
CA GLU A 58 0.46 8.67 3.06
C GLU A 58 0.76 10.06 2.49
N ILE A 59 0.03 10.50 1.46
CA ILE A 59 0.17 11.81 0.80
C ILE A 59 -0.99 12.79 1.08
#